data_AF-N1WGM6-F1
#
_entry.id   AF-N1WGM6-F1
#
_cell.length_a   1.000
_cell.length_b   1.000
_cell.length_c   1.000
_cell.angle_alpha   90.00
_cell.angle_beta   90.00
_cell.angle_gamma   90.00
#
_symmetry.space_group_name_H-M   'P 1'
#
loop_
_entity.id
_entity.type
_entity.pdbx_description
1 polymer ?
#
loop_
_entity_poly.entity_id
_entity_poly.type
_entity_poly.pdbx_seq_one_letter_code
_entity_poly.pdbx_strand_id
1 'polypeptide(L)'
;MIKEFRKLRDSTRIFPKDTRKKRVVFFGLLSLFFFLAGNIESDETKSFQENFQSFLDEFQKRPSASLVRSFRTQYSSFEPEPCAFEESGRFEKVIYLSYKCKEKKWSGFIYLGDGSEFWKHHSAKISLGEVLKIGKKVYLEVKPSFESEDFSSGFKKHGKKDHTRKEPQTPKEYKDNHGLQYYLSIAKHPAKRDLNGGKEIFFDSTCPLIFLKKDSDFYWEKAVYYSFQASCIPSSPYSYIRIRSDLLGKIKVDDKDTDRVQEGAKYLGKLKIHSIEADKILWRQDAEIYNE
;
A
#
# COMPACT_ATOMS: atom_id res chain seq x y z
N MET A 1 -29.03 -89.29 -43.59
CA MET A 1 -27.89 -89.95 -44.27
C MET A 1 -27.38 -88.99 -45.33
N ILE A 2 -26.07 -88.65 -45.35
CA ILE A 2 -25.33 -88.05 -46.48
C ILE A 2 -25.78 -86.62 -46.96
N LYS A 3 -24.91 -85.61 -46.72
CA LYS A 3 -24.21 -84.69 -47.67
C LYS A 3 -24.94 -84.16 -48.94
N GLU A 4 -24.65 -83.04 -49.60
CA GLU A 4 -23.80 -81.80 -49.48
C GLU A 4 -24.21 -80.86 -50.68
N PHE A 5 -23.80 -79.60 -50.93
CA PHE A 5 -22.85 -78.62 -50.35
C PHE A 5 -23.18 -77.20 -50.90
N ARG A 6 -22.98 -76.10 -50.11
CA ARG A 6 -22.85 -74.66 -50.57
C ARG A 6 -24.15 -74.04 -51.14
N LYS A 7 -24.41 -72.73 -51.23
CA LYS A 7 -23.81 -71.39 -50.87
C LYS A 7 -24.94 -70.60 -50.12
N LEU A 8 -24.81 -69.40 -49.54
CA LEU A 8 -23.82 -68.31 -49.54
C LEU A 8 -23.80 -67.65 -48.14
N ARG A 9 -22.81 -66.79 -47.83
CA ARG A 9 -22.94 -65.83 -46.71
C ARG A 9 -23.80 -64.65 -47.14
N ASP A 10 -24.58 -64.11 -46.21
CA ASP A 10 -24.58 -62.65 -46.02
C ASP A 10 -24.86 -62.29 -44.56
N SER A 11 -24.09 -61.34 -44.03
CA SER A 11 -24.23 -60.85 -42.65
C SER A 11 -24.61 -59.37 -42.67
N THR A 12 -25.88 -59.08 -42.42
CA THR A 12 -26.44 -57.73 -42.42
C THR A 12 -25.82 -56.89 -41.30
N ARG A 13 -24.88 -56.00 -41.68
CA ARG A 13 -24.17 -55.11 -40.75
C ARG A 13 -25.14 -54.11 -40.12
N ILE A 14 -25.27 -54.13 -38.79
CA ILE A 14 -25.99 -53.11 -38.02
C ILE A 14 -25.11 -51.86 -37.89
N PHE A 15 -24.98 -51.10 -38.98
CA PHE A 15 -24.38 -49.75 -38.99
C PHE A 15 -25.12 -48.86 -40.00
N PRO A 16 -25.78 -47.76 -39.57
CA PRO A 16 -26.51 -46.88 -40.47
C PRO A 16 -25.56 -46.09 -41.39
N LYS A 17 -25.84 -46.11 -42.69
CA LYS A 17 -25.20 -45.27 -43.71
C LYS A 17 -25.72 -43.83 -43.63
N ASP A 18 -25.20 -43.01 -42.72
CA ASP A 18 -25.29 -41.54 -42.88
C ASP A 18 -24.14 -40.82 -42.17
N THR A 19 -23.23 -40.24 -42.95
CA THR A 19 -22.04 -39.54 -42.45
C THR A 19 -22.28 -38.05 -42.16
N ARG A 20 -23.40 -37.46 -42.62
CA ARG A 20 -23.68 -36.03 -42.35
C ARG A 20 -24.22 -35.78 -40.95
N LYS A 21 -25.11 -36.64 -40.43
CA LYS A 21 -25.69 -36.48 -39.08
C LYS A 21 -24.67 -36.56 -37.94
N LYS A 22 -23.55 -37.28 -38.12
CA LYS A 22 -22.53 -37.43 -37.07
C LYS A 22 -21.89 -36.10 -36.62
N ARG A 23 -21.66 -35.13 -37.51
CA ARG A 23 -21.05 -33.84 -37.12
C ARG A 23 -21.97 -33.02 -36.22
N VAL A 24 -23.26 -32.93 -36.55
CA VAL A 24 -24.23 -32.11 -35.78
C VAL A 24 -24.40 -32.64 -34.35
N VAL A 25 -24.51 -33.96 -34.18
CA VAL A 25 -24.63 -34.57 -32.85
C VAL A 25 -23.36 -34.40 -32.02
N PHE A 26 -22.17 -34.52 -32.64
CA PHE A 26 -20.91 -34.33 -31.92
C PHE A 26 -20.69 -32.87 -31.50
N PHE A 27 -21.00 -31.89 -32.36
CA PHE A 27 -20.94 -30.47 -31.99
C PHE A 27 -21.99 -30.08 -30.94
N GLY A 28 -23.20 -30.66 -31.00
CA GLY A 28 -24.22 -30.46 -29.96
C GLY A 28 -23.77 -30.97 -28.58
N LEU A 29 -23.21 -32.17 -28.51
CA LEU A 29 -22.65 -32.73 -27.27
C LEU A 29 -21.42 -31.95 -26.77
N LEU A 30 -20.51 -31.54 -27.67
CA LEU A 30 -19.36 -30.73 -27.27
C LEU A 30 -19.80 -29.37 -26.73
N SER A 31 -20.81 -28.74 -27.34
CA SER A 31 -21.37 -27.48 -26.86
C SER A 31 -22.08 -27.62 -25.52
N LEU A 32 -22.77 -28.75 -25.27
CA LEU A 32 -23.32 -29.05 -23.94
C LEU A 32 -22.22 -29.17 -22.87
N PHE A 33 -21.09 -29.80 -23.19
CA PHE A 33 -19.94 -29.86 -22.28
C PHE A 33 -19.33 -28.47 -22.01
N PHE A 34 -19.27 -27.58 -23.01
CA PHE A 34 -18.84 -26.20 -22.79
C PHE A 34 -19.85 -25.38 -21.95
N PHE A 35 -21.15 -25.67 -22.01
CA PHE A 35 -22.14 -25.05 -21.12
C PHE A 35 -22.14 -25.62 -19.69
N LEU A 36 -21.61 -26.83 -19.48
CA LEU A 36 -21.44 -27.44 -18.16
C LEU A 36 -20.09 -27.10 -17.50
N ALA A 37 -19.15 -26.49 -18.22
CA ALA A 37 -17.88 -25.97 -17.70
C ALA A 37 -18.05 -24.61 -16.96
N GLY A 38 -19.19 -24.38 -16.31
CA GLY A 38 -19.54 -23.12 -15.67
C GLY A 38 -18.96 -22.96 -14.27
N ASN A 39 -18.10 -21.95 -14.09
CA ASN A 39 -17.87 -21.22 -12.83
C ASN A 39 -17.49 -22.05 -11.57
N ILE A 40 -16.48 -22.93 -11.69
CA ILE A 40 -15.78 -23.51 -10.52
C ILE A 40 -15.19 -22.42 -9.60
N GLU A 41 -14.81 -21.27 -10.18
CA GLU A 41 -14.28 -20.06 -9.51
C GLU A 41 -15.30 -19.35 -8.59
N SER A 42 -16.56 -19.80 -8.53
CA SER A 42 -17.64 -19.08 -7.85
C SER A 42 -17.89 -19.47 -6.39
N ASP A 43 -17.29 -20.51 -5.83
CA ASP A 43 -17.65 -20.99 -4.48
C ASP A 43 -16.78 -20.35 -3.37
N GLU A 44 -15.46 -20.34 -3.55
CA GLU A 44 -14.52 -19.69 -2.62
C GLU A 44 -14.76 -18.17 -2.53
N THR A 45 -15.09 -17.53 -3.66
CA THR A 45 -15.39 -16.10 -3.74
C THR A 45 -16.68 -15.73 -3.00
N LYS A 46 -17.73 -16.55 -3.07
CA LYS A 46 -18.95 -16.37 -2.24
C LYS A 46 -18.64 -16.54 -0.75
N SER A 47 -17.92 -17.60 -0.40
CA SER A 47 -17.50 -17.90 0.98
C SER A 47 -16.71 -16.73 1.60
N PHE A 48 -15.75 -16.16 0.87
CA PHE A 48 -15.04 -14.96 1.30
C PHE A 48 -15.98 -13.77 1.54
N GLN A 49 -16.88 -13.47 0.60
CA GLN A 49 -17.77 -12.31 0.74
C GLN A 49 -18.75 -12.43 1.91
N GLU A 50 -19.24 -13.63 2.22
CA GLU A 50 -20.12 -13.86 3.37
C GLU A 50 -19.34 -13.73 4.69
N ASN A 51 -18.12 -14.29 4.76
CA ASN A 51 -17.23 -14.12 5.90
C ASN A 51 -16.84 -12.65 6.13
N PHE A 52 -16.53 -11.89 5.07
CA PHE A 52 -16.19 -10.47 5.19
C PHE A 52 -17.38 -9.62 5.62
N GLN A 53 -18.58 -9.86 5.07
CA GLN A 53 -19.79 -9.16 5.50
C GLN A 53 -20.16 -9.46 6.96
N SER A 54 -19.99 -10.71 7.40
CA SER A 54 -20.16 -11.10 8.81
C SER A 54 -19.19 -10.36 9.73
N PHE A 55 -17.91 -10.32 9.36
CA PHE A 55 -16.87 -9.54 10.04
C PHE A 55 -17.20 -8.04 10.12
N LEU A 56 -17.73 -7.43 9.04
CA LEU A 56 -18.13 -6.02 9.05
C LEU A 56 -19.38 -5.77 9.92
N ASP A 57 -20.36 -6.66 9.87
CA ASP A 57 -21.57 -6.60 10.70
C ASP A 57 -21.24 -6.85 12.20
N GLU A 58 -20.14 -7.54 12.55
CA GLU A 58 -19.63 -7.59 13.92
C GLU A 58 -18.80 -6.34 14.27
N PHE A 59 -17.86 -5.93 13.42
CA PHE A 59 -16.96 -4.80 13.67
C PHE A 59 -17.73 -3.49 13.88
N GLN A 60 -18.83 -3.24 13.15
CA GLN A 60 -19.67 -2.07 13.41
C GLN A 60 -20.39 -2.11 14.76
N LYS A 61 -20.71 -3.30 15.30
CA LYS A 61 -21.32 -3.46 16.63
C LYS A 61 -20.28 -3.34 17.75
N ARG A 62 -19.06 -3.85 17.51
CA ARG A 62 -17.96 -3.91 18.49
C ARG A 62 -16.60 -3.68 17.81
N PRO A 63 -16.20 -2.42 17.53
CA PRO A 63 -14.93 -2.13 16.88
C PRO A 63 -13.75 -2.60 17.76
N SER A 64 -13.00 -3.60 17.30
CA SER A 64 -11.91 -4.20 18.07
C SER A 64 -10.68 -4.53 17.21
N ALA A 65 -9.50 -4.16 17.70
CA ALA A 65 -8.23 -4.54 17.10
C ALA A 65 -7.96 -6.06 17.14
N SER A 66 -8.57 -6.81 18.07
CA SER A 66 -8.46 -8.28 18.09
C SER A 66 -9.21 -8.92 16.93
N LEU A 67 -10.45 -8.50 16.68
CA LEU A 67 -11.29 -8.96 15.57
C LEU A 67 -10.61 -8.71 14.21
N VAL A 68 -10.07 -7.50 14.01
CA VAL A 68 -9.32 -7.13 12.80
C VAL A 68 -7.97 -7.84 12.68
N ARG A 69 -7.37 -8.31 13.78
CA ARG A 69 -6.19 -9.18 13.74
C ARG A 69 -6.57 -10.61 13.32
N SER A 70 -7.58 -11.21 13.95
CA SER A 70 -8.06 -12.56 13.61
C SER A 70 -8.48 -12.68 12.16
N PHE A 71 -9.24 -11.70 11.63
CA PHE A 71 -9.61 -11.68 10.21
C PHE A 71 -8.38 -11.64 9.29
N ARG A 72 -7.37 -10.80 9.62
CA ARG A 72 -6.14 -10.70 8.81
C ARG A 72 -5.21 -11.91 8.90
N THR A 73 -5.32 -12.74 9.93
CA THR A 73 -4.63 -14.04 9.98
C THR A 73 -5.20 -15.03 8.97
N GLN A 74 -6.49 -14.91 8.62
CA GLN A 74 -7.14 -15.73 7.61
C GLN A 74 -7.10 -15.10 6.20
N TYR A 75 -7.18 -13.76 6.11
CA TYR A 75 -7.24 -12.99 4.88
C TYR A 75 -6.26 -11.81 4.94
N SER A 76 -5.01 -12.04 4.55
CA SER A 76 -3.94 -11.02 4.52
C SER A 76 -4.22 -9.92 3.49
N SER A 77 -4.74 -10.31 2.32
CA SER A 77 -5.33 -9.43 1.32
C SER A 77 -6.43 -10.13 0.52
N PHE A 78 -7.28 -9.34 -0.13
CA PHE A 78 -8.41 -9.80 -0.92
C PHE A 78 -8.76 -8.78 -2.02
N GLU A 79 -9.42 -9.23 -3.08
CA GLU A 79 -10.05 -8.33 -4.06
C GLU A 79 -11.49 -8.07 -3.61
N PRO A 80 -11.99 -6.81 -3.63
CA PRO A 80 -13.32 -6.50 -3.11
C PRO A 80 -14.46 -6.94 -4.05
N GLU A 81 -14.18 -7.20 -5.34
CA GLU A 81 -15.15 -7.52 -6.38
C GLU A 81 -16.04 -8.75 -6.06
N PRO A 82 -17.31 -8.82 -6.52
CA PRO A 82 -18.18 -7.77 -7.08
C PRO A 82 -18.62 -6.61 -6.16
N CYS A 83 -18.08 -6.50 -4.94
CA CYS A 83 -18.32 -5.34 -4.07
C CYS A 83 -17.29 -4.21 -4.35
N ALA A 84 -17.38 -3.08 -3.63
CA ALA A 84 -16.52 -1.91 -3.86
C ALA A 84 -16.26 -1.08 -2.60
N PHE A 85 -15.17 -0.29 -2.60
CA PHE A 85 -14.94 0.80 -1.66
C PHE A 85 -15.19 2.15 -2.34
N GLU A 86 -16.25 2.84 -1.94
CA GLU A 86 -16.60 4.18 -2.42
C GLU A 86 -16.03 5.27 -1.49
N GLU A 87 -15.45 6.32 -2.06
CA GLU A 87 -15.09 7.54 -1.31
C GLU A 87 -16.37 8.22 -0.78
N SER A 88 -16.36 8.55 0.50
CA SER A 88 -17.49 9.13 1.25
C SER A 88 -17.21 10.52 1.80
N GLY A 89 -15.96 10.99 1.70
CA GLY A 89 -15.51 12.30 2.11
C GLY A 89 -13.98 12.36 2.21
N ARG A 90 -13.42 13.56 2.30
CA ARG A 90 -11.98 13.81 2.40
C ARG A 90 -11.73 14.96 3.38
N PHE A 91 -10.73 14.84 4.24
CA PHE A 91 -10.30 15.89 5.16
C PHE A 91 -8.78 15.85 5.29
N GLU A 92 -8.10 16.93 4.91
CA GLU A 92 -6.63 16.98 4.82
C GLU A 92 -6.08 15.78 4.02
N LYS A 93 -5.22 14.95 4.64
CA LYS A 93 -4.69 13.70 4.05
C LYS A 93 -5.57 12.46 4.29
N VAL A 94 -6.65 12.57 5.06
CA VAL A 94 -7.53 11.43 5.40
C VAL A 94 -8.65 11.32 4.37
N ILE A 95 -8.70 10.19 3.67
CA ILE A 95 -9.80 9.84 2.76
C ILE A 95 -10.73 8.87 3.46
N TYR A 96 -12.00 9.25 3.64
CA TYR A 96 -13.01 8.43 4.29
C TYR A 96 -13.68 7.51 3.28
N LEU A 97 -13.56 6.21 3.50
CA LEU A 97 -14.08 5.18 2.60
C LEU A 97 -15.33 4.51 3.18
N SER A 98 -16.12 3.92 2.29
CA SER A 98 -17.32 3.15 2.61
C SER A 98 -17.39 1.92 1.73
N TYR A 99 -17.46 0.74 2.34
CA TYR A 99 -17.63 -0.51 1.61
C TYR A 99 -19.09 -0.68 1.21
N LYS A 100 -19.36 -1.09 -0.02
CA LYS A 100 -20.71 -1.25 -0.57
C LYS A 100 -20.78 -2.58 -1.30
N CYS A 101 -21.80 -3.37 -0.98
CA CYS A 101 -22.10 -4.58 -1.72
C CYS A 101 -23.60 -4.79 -1.83
N LYS A 102 -24.09 -4.96 -3.07
CA LYS A 102 -25.53 -4.99 -3.39
C LYS A 102 -26.20 -3.74 -2.79
N GLU A 103 -27.21 -3.91 -1.94
CA GLU A 103 -27.93 -2.82 -1.27
C GLU A 103 -27.30 -2.40 0.09
N LYS A 104 -26.40 -3.21 0.66
CA LYS A 104 -25.75 -2.88 1.94
C LYS A 104 -24.57 -1.93 1.73
N LYS A 105 -24.44 -0.93 2.62
CA LYS A 105 -23.31 0.02 2.66
C LYS A 105 -22.79 0.20 4.09
N TRP A 106 -21.54 -0.19 4.31
CA TRP A 106 -20.83 -0.05 5.57
C TRP A 106 -19.94 1.20 5.53
N SER A 107 -20.22 2.15 6.44
CA SER A 107 -19.32 3.27 6.69
C SER A 107 -18.34 2.95 7.83
N GLY A 108 -17.30 3.75 7.97
CA GLY A 108 -16.28 3.58 9.02
C GLY A 108 -14.93 3.09 8.52
N PHE A 109 -14.56 3.36 7.26
CA PHE A 109 -13.23 3.07 6.74
C PHE A 109 -12.45 4.36 6.46
N ILE A 110 -11.12 4.28 6.46
CA ILE A 110 -10.22 5.37 6.06
C ILE A 110 -9.02 4.87 5.27
N TYR A 111 -8.43 5.75 4.47
CA TYR A 111 -7.09 5.62 3.90
C TYR A 111 -6.26 6.85 4.26
N LEU A 112 -4.97 6.62 4.54
CA LEU A 112 -4.02 7.61 5.07
C LEU A 112 -2.80 7.86 4.15
N GLY A 113 -2.77 7.22 2.98
CA GLY A 113 -1.58 7.24 2.11
C GLY A 113 -1.55 8.41 1.11
N ASP A 114 -0.36 8.63 0.55
CA ASP A 114 -0.07 9.78 -0.30
C ASP A 114 -0.55 9.58 -1.76
N GLY A 115 -1.87 9.55 -1.95
CA GLY A 115 -2.51 9.82 -3.26
C GLY A 115 -2.72 8.65 -4.21
N SER A 116 -2.48 7.38 -3.82
CA SER A 116 -2.85 6.24 -4.68
C SER A 116 -4.35 5.95 -4.55
N GLU A 117 -5.16 6.26 -5.57
CA GLU A 117 -6.62 6.07 -5.55
C GLU A 117 -7.08 4.61 -5.80
N PHE A 118 -6.38 3.63 -5.23
CA PHE A 118 -6.53 2.20 -5.55
C PHE A 118 -7.96 1.66 -5.34
N TRP A 119 -8.73 2.21 -4.40
CA TRP A 119 -10.13 1.82 -4.16
C TRP A 119 -11.07 2.09 -5.34
N LYS A 120 -10.68 2.95 -6.30
CA LYS A 120 -11.41 3.18 -7.55
C LYS A 120 -11.26 2.04 -8.57
N HIS A 121 -10.35 1.09 -8.33
CA HIS A 121 -10.17 -0.10 -9.15
C HIS A 121 -10.75 -1.32 -8.41
N HIS A 122 -11.84 -1.88 -8.92
CA HIS A 122 -12.56 -3.00 -8.27
C HIS A 122 -11.72 -4.28 -8.11
N SER A 123 -10.79 -4.51 -9.03
CA SER A 123 -9.82 -5.61 -9.01
C SER A 123 -8.48 -5.28 -8.31
N ALA A 124 -8.40 -4.16 -7.58
CA ALA A 124 -7.24 -3.92 -6.73
C ALA A 124 -7.26 -4.89 -5.54
N LYS A 125 -6.14 -5.59 -5.31
CA LYS A 125 -5.93 -6.32 -4.04
C LYS A 125 -5.82 -5.31 -2.90
N ILE A 126 -6.62 -5.52 -1.87
CA ILE A 126 -6.76 -4.66 -0.69
C ILE A 126 -6.37 -5.44 0.55
N SER A 127 -5.74 -4.78 1.51
CA SER A 127 -5.51 -5.29 2.86
C SER A 127 -6.15 -4.34 3.90
N LEU A 128 -6.55 -4.89 5.05
CA LEU A 128 -7.01 -4.07 6.17
C LEU A 128 -5.82 -3.52 6.96
N GLY A 129 -5.96 -2.30 7.45
CA GLY A 129 -4.97 -1.60 8.26
C GLY A 129 -5.31 -1.63 9.75
N GLU A 130 -4.89 -0.59 10.47
CA GLU A 130 -5.14 -0.46 11.90
C GLU A 130 -6.57 0.02 12.24
N VAL A 131 -6.96 -0.18 13.50
CA VAL A 131 -8.23 0.32 14.06
C VAL A 131 -7.95 1.65 14.74
N LEU A 132 -8.44 2.73 14.14
CA LEU A 132 -8.06 4.10 14.48
C LEU A 132 -9.27 4.88 15.01
N LYS A 133 -9.07 5.69 16.06
CA LYS A 133 -10.13 6.48 16.68
C LYS A 133 -10.00 7.95 16.30
N ILE A 134 -10.94 8.47 15.52
CA ILE A 134 -10.99 9.87 15.10
C ILE A 134 -12.18 10.53 15.82
N GLY A 135 -11.86 11.38 16.80
CA GLY A 135 -12.84 11.99 17.70
C GLY A 135 -13.64 10.96 18.48
N LYS A 136 -14.96 10.92 18.24
CA LYS A 136 -15.89 9.96 18.89
C LYS A 136 -16.15 8.69 18.06
N LYS A 137 -15.65 8.59 16.83
CA LYS A 137 -15.87 7.43 15.94
C LYS A 137 -14.61 6.57 15.84
N VAL A 138 -14.81 5.27 15.63
CA VAL A 138 -13.74 4.32 15.32
C VAL A 138 -13.83 3.99 13.83
N TYR A 139 -12.68 3.90 13.18
CA TYR A 139 -12.51 3.64 11.77
C TYR A 139 -11.54 2.47 11.57
N LEU A 140 -11.71 1.76 10.46
CA LEU A 140 -10.81 0.74 9.98
C LEU A 140 -10.01 1.26 8.80
N GLU A 141 -8.68 1.29 8.93
CA GLU A 141 -7.80 1.67 7.83
C GLU A 141 -7.86 0.62 6.70
N VAL A 142 -7.70 1.07 5.45
CA VAL A 142 -7.71 0.26 4.23
C VAL A 142 -6.45 0.61 3.43
N LYS A 143 -5.73 -0.42 2.96
CA LYS A 143 -4.43 -0.29 2.30
C LYS A 143 -4.41 -1.03 0.96
N PRO A 144 -3.67 -0.55 -0.06
CA PRO A 144 -3.36 -1.39 -1.20
C PRO A 144 -2.54 -2.59 -0.73
N SER A 145 -2.86 -3.78 -1.21
CA SER A 145 -1.96 -4.93 -1.07
C SER A 145 -0.92 -4.85 -2.18
N PHE A 146 0.35 -4.82 -1.79
CA PHE A 146 1.45 -5.17 -2.68
C PHE A 146 1.84 -6.60 -2.33
N GLU A 147 1.72 -7.53 -3.28
CA GLU A 147 2.21 -8.88 -3.10
C GLU A 147 3.74 -8.85 -3.11
N SER A 148 4.32 -8.70 -1.91
CA SER A 148 5.72 -8.94 -1.68
C SER A 148 5.98 -10.44 -1.79
N GLU A 149 6.59 -10.87 -2.89
CA GLU A 149 7.29 -12.16 -2.91
C GLU A 149 8.24 -12.23 -1.71
N ASP A 150 8.23 -13.34 -0.98
CA ASP A 150 9.10 -13.54 0.18
C ASP A 150 10.57 -13.57 -0.28
N PHE A 151 11.26 -12.43 -0.14
CA PHE A 151 12.70 -12.29 -0.42
C PHE A 151 13.57 -12.99 0.65
N SER A 152 13.37 -14.30 0.76
CA SER A 152 14.29 -15.24 1.39
C SER A 152 15.37 -15.67 0.39
N SER A 153 16.57 -15.93 0.90
CA SER A 153 17.82 -16.11 0.15
C SER A 153 17.81 -17.20 -0.93
N GLY A 154 18.22 -16.86 -2.17
CA GLY A 154 18.52 -17.86 -3.21
C GLY A 154 19.30 -17.31 -4.41
N PHE A 155 20.49 -17.86 -4.71
CA PHE A 155 21.28 -17.51 -5.90
C PHE A 155 20.93 -18.38 -7.12
N LYS A 156 20.71 -17.78 -8.30
CA LYS A 156 21.55 -18.00 -9.53
C LYS A 156 21.14 -17.17 -10.76
N LYS A 157 22.06 -17.11 -11.73
CA LYS A 157 22.14 -16.17 -12.88
C LYS A 157 21.42 -16.64 -14.16
N HIS A 158 21.26 -15.65 -15.07
CA HIS A 158 20.99 -15.73 -16.53
C HIS A 158 19.50 -15.76 -16.95
N GLY A 159 19.08 -15.12 -18.06
CA GLY A 159 19.85 -14.46 -19.14
C GLY A 159 19.22 -13.17 -19.71
N LYS A 160 19.86 -12.56 -20.72
CA LYS A 160 19.54 -11.22 -21.26
C LYS A 160 18.31 -11.18 -22.19
N LYS A 161 17.59 -10.04 -22.16
CA LYS A 161 17.39 -9.18 -23.36
C LYS A 161 16.95 -7.77 -22.97
N ASP A 162 17.37 -6.79 -23.76
CA ASP A 162 17.24 -5.37 -23.45
C ASP A 162 15.86 -4.78 -23.83
N HIS A 163 15.27 -4.02 -22.91
CA HIS A 163 14.37 -2.90 -23.24
C HIS A 163 14.59 -1.77 -22.23
N THR A 164 14.60 -0.54 -22.73
CA THR A 164 15.09 0.67 -22.02
C THR A 164 14.13 1.15 -20.92
N ARG A 165 14.06 0.41 -19.81
CA ARG A 165 13.37 0.82 -18.58
C ARG A 165 14.22 1.89 -17.88
N LYS A 166 13.62 3.02 -17.51
CA LYS A 166 14.26 3.98 -16.58
C LYS A 166 14.63 3.23 -15.31
N GLU A 167 15.91 3.23 -14.97
CA GLU A 167 16.44 2.54 -13.80
C GLU A 167 15.79 3.11 -12.53
N PRO A 168 15.13 2.28 -11.70
CA PRO A 168 14.83 2.68 -10.33
C PRO A 168 16.19 2.85 -9.65
N GLN A 169 16.55 4.08 -9.30
CA GLN A 169 17.82 4.33 -8.61
C GLN A 169 17.84 3.46 -7.35
N THR A 170 18.76 2.49 -7.32
CA THR A 170 19.02 1.71 -6.12
C THR A 170 19.36 2.68 -4.99
N PRO A 171 18.85 2.47 -3.76
CA PRO A 171 19.13 3.38 -2.66
C PRO A 171 20.64 3.50 -2.50
N LYS A 172 21.19 4.70 -2.80
CA LYS A 172 22.63 4.95 -2.69
C LYS A 172 23.05 4.60 -1.27
N GLU A 173 23.93 3.63 -1.16
CA GLU A 173 24.23 3.01 0.13
C GLU A 173 24.95 4.06 1.01
N TYR A 174 24.29 4.48 2.10
CA TYR A 174 24.63 5.63 2.95
C TYR A 174 25.94 5.48 3.75
N LYS A 175 26.98 4.85 3.20
CA LYS A 175 28.10 4.22 3.91
C LYS A 175 28.81 5.11 4.93
N ASP A 176 29.05 6.37 4.58
CA ASP A 176 29.90 7.27 5.37
C ASP A 176 29.10 8.23 6.29
N ASN A 177 27.77 8.33 6.14
CA ASN A 177 26.94 9.23 6.94
C ASN A 177 26.23 8.49 8.08
N HIS A 178 26.98 8.19 9.15
CA HIS A 178 26.47 7.50 10.35
C HIS A 178 25.34 8.26 11.07
N GLY A 179 25.30 9.59 10.98
CA GLY A 179 24.20 10.40 11.54
C GLY A 179 22.88 10.11 10.81
N LEU A 180 22.90 10.17 9.48
CA LEU A 180 21.73 9.88 8.65
C LEU A 180 21.32 8.40 8.75
N GLN A 181 22.26 7.45 8.82
CA GLN A 181 21.98 6.04 9.12
C GLN A 181 21.22 5.88 10.45
N TYR A 182 21.64 6.57 11.52
CA TYR A 182 20.98 6.53 12.82
C TYR A 182 19.55 7.10 12.75
N TYR A 183 19.36 8.26 12.14
CA TYR A 183 18.04 8.85 11.89
C TYR A 183 17.11 7.90 11.11
N LEU A 184 17.60 7.30 10.02
CA LEU A 184 16.89 6.30 9.23
C LEU A 184 16.50 5.05 10.05
N SER A 185 17.35 4.62 11.00
CA SER A 185 17.05 3.47 11.86
C SER A 185 15.91 3.76 12.85
N ILE A 186 15.89 4.97 13.45
CA ILE A 186 14.81 5.43 14.33
C ILE A 186 13.49 5.54 13.54
N ALA A 187 13.55 6.12 12.35
CA ALA A 187 12.39 6.31 11.47
C ALA A 187 11.75 5.02 10.96
N LYS A 188 12.56 3.98 10.72
CA LYS A 188 12.07 2.65 10.31
C LYS A 188 11.54 1.83 11.48
N HIS A 189 12.09 2.00 12.69
CA HIS A 189 11.69 1.22 13.87
C HIS A 189 11.37 2.07 15.12
N PRO A 190 10.29 2.88 15.11
CA PRO A 190 9.85 3.68 16.27
C PRO A 190 9.57 2.92 17.57
N ALA A 191 9.57 1.59 17.57
CA ALA A 191 9.40 0.75 18.76
C ALA A 191 10.72 0.35 19.47
N LYS A 192 11.88 0.53 18.81
CA LYS A 192 13.20 0.07 19.31
C LYS A 192 14.14 1.25 19.64
N ARG A 193 13.60 2.25 20.35
CA ARG A 193 14.29 3.53 20.58
C ARG A 193 15.40 3.38 21.63
N ASP A 194 16.54 3.99 21.33
CA ASP A 194 17.41 4.57 22.36
C ASP A 194 17.05 6.06 22.47
N LEU A 195 16.82 6.57 23.69
CA LEU A 195 16.36 7.93 23.96
C LEU A 195 17.50 8.95 24.10
N ASN A 196 18.75 8.54 23.86
CA ASN A 196 19.94 9.39 23.91
C ASN A 196 19.91 10.54 22.89
N GLY A 197 19.32 11.68 23.30
CA GLY A 197 19.40 12.95 22.60
C GLY A 197 20.83 13.52 22.55
N GLY A 198 21.06 14.49 21.66
CA GLY A 198 22.35 15.16 21.47
C GLY A 198 23.16 14.70 20.27
N LYS A 199 22.76 13.64 19.55
CA LYS A 199 23.42 13.24 18.29
C LYS A 199 23.17 14.27 17.18
N GLU A 200 24.19 14.49 16.36
CA GLU A 200 24.13 15.33 15.18
C GLU A 200 23.83 14.49 13.94
N ILE A 201 22.92 14.99 13.10
CA ILE A 201 22.42 14.35 11.89
C ILE A 201 22.74 15.28 10.72
N PHE A 202 23.42 14.77 9.70
CA PHE A 202 23.68 15.50 8.46
C PHE A 202 22.75 15.00 7.37
N PHE A 203 21.93 15.90 6.83
CA PHE A 203 21.03 15.70 5.71
C PHE A 203 21.77 16.13 4.45
N ASP A 204 22.38 15.16 3.76
CA ASP A 204 23.09 15.34 2.50
C ASP A 204 22.15 15.16 1.28
N SER A 205 22.69 15.22 0.05
CA SER A 205 21.92 15.08 -1.19
C SER A 205 21.35 13.67 -1.45
N THR A 206 21.53 12.70 -0.53
CA THR A 206 20.78 11.43 -0.50
C THR A 206 19.52 11.52 0.38
N CYS A 207 19.43 12.51 1.28
CA CYS A 207 18.22 12.85 2.02
C CYS A 207 18.10 14.38 2.25
N PRO A 208 17.97 15.20 1.20
CA PRO A 208 17.78 16.63 1.35
C PRO A 208 16.47 16.96 2.09
N LEU A 209 16.47 18.10 2.77
CA LEU A 209 15.33 18.71 3.43
C LEU A 209 14.55 19.53 2.40
N ILE A 210 13.33 19.10 2.07
CA ILE A 210 12.42 19.85 1.20
C ILE A 210 11.71 20.89 2.05
N PHE A 211 11.84 22.18 1.75
CA PHE A 211 11.07 23.21 2.46
C PHE A 211 9.59 23.13 2.08
N LEU A 212 8.73 23.05 3.09
CA LEU A 212 7.28 23.05 2.91
C LEU A 212 6.75 24.49 3.07
N LYS A 213 6.87 25.06 4.26
CA LYS A 213 6.20 26.33 4.58
C LYS A 213 6.77 27.03 5.81
N LYS A 214 6.46 28.32 5.93
CA LYS A 214 6.73 29.16 7.10
C LYS A 214 5.48 29.18 7.99
N ASP A 215 5.55 28.51 9.13
CA ASP A 215 4.49 28.43 10.14
C ASP A 215 4.75 29.41 11.30
N SER A 216 3.72 29.74 12.08
CA SER A 216 3.87 30.47 13.35
C SER A 216 3.00 29.84 14.43
N ASP A 217 3.57 29.56 15.60
CA ASP A 217 2.82 28.96 16.72
C ASP A 217 1.97 30.03 17.44
N PHE A 218 0.75 30.19 16.93
CA PHE A 218 -0.24 31.21 17.31
C PHE A 218 -0.50 31.31 18.82
N TYR A 219 -0.46 30.18 19.54
CA TYR A 219 -1.04 30.08 20.88
C TYR A 219 -0.15 30.46 22.06
N TRP A 220 1.19 30.47 21.94
CA TRP A 220 2.06 30.59 23.13
C TRP A 220 3.28 31.52 22.99
N GLU A 221 4.14 31.37 21.98
CA GLU A 221 5.43 32.09 21.94
C GLU A 221 5.58 33.15 20.84
N LYS A 222 4.63 33.30 19.91
CA LYS A 222 4.82 34.03 18.64
C LYS A 222 6.03 33.56 17.82
N ALA A 223 6.58 32.38 18.13
CA ALA A 223 7.72 31.81 17.45
C ALA A 223 7.35 31.41 16.01
N VAL A 224 8.17 31.86 15.07
CA VAL A 224 8.09 31.47 13.66
C VAL A 224 8.92 30.20 13.46
N TYR A 225 8.42 29.30 12.63
CA TYR A 225 9.06 28.03 12.31
C TYR A 225 9.13 27.84 10.80
N TYR A 226 10.26 27.35 10.33
CA TYR A 226 10.43 26.86 8.98
C TYR A 226 10.23 25.35 9.01
N SER A 227 9.22 24.87 8.28
CA SER A 227 8.77 23.48 8.28
C SER A 227 9.30 22.78 7.03
N PHE A 228 10.02 21.66 7.22
CA PHE A 228 10.68 20.89 6.18
C PHE A 228 10.22 19.42 6.19
N GLN A 229 10.41 18.72 5.07
CA GLN A 229 10.25 17.27 4.96
C GLN A 229 11.58 16.60 4.60
N ALA A 230 12.02 15.62 5.39
CA ALA A 230 13.15 14.76 5.04
C ALA A 230 12.77 13.80 3.90
N SER A 231 13.33 14.03 2.72
CA SER A 231 12.94 13.36 1.46
C SER A 231 13.16 11.85 1.42
N CYS A 232 14.04 11.29 2.26
CA CYS A 232 14.33 9.86 2.29
C CYS A 232 13.31 9.00 3.09
N ILE A 233 12.39 9.61 3.85
CA ILE A 233 11.40 8.91 4.68
C ILE A 233 10.00 9.57 4.68
N PRO A 234 9.45 10.02 3.53
CA PRO A 234 8.35 11.00 3.49
C PRO A 234 7.05 10.56 4.19
N SER A 235 6.83 9.26 4.34
CA SER A 235 5.68 8.66 5.04
C SER A 235 5.90 8.40 6.55
N SER A 236 7.10 8.66 7.07
CA SER A 236 7.41 8.55 8.49
C SER A 236 6.98 9.81 9.26
N PRO A 237 6.43 9.71 10.48
CA PRO A 237 6.09 10.87 11.29
C PRO A 237 7.30 11.77 11.59
N TYR A 238 8.51 11.20 11.69
CA TYR A 238 9.74 11.97 11.91
C TYR A 238 10.28 12.68 10.66
N SER A 239 9.64 12.51 9.49
CA SER A 239 10.03 13.25 8.29
C SER A 239 9.75 14.75 8.42
N TYR A 240 8.78 15.14 9.24
CA TYR A 240 8.41 16.53 9.47
C TYR A 240 9.37 17.19 10.48
N ILE A 241 10.18 18.11 9.98
CA ILE A 241 11.25 18.78 10.71
C ILE A 241 10.88 20.26 10.85
N ARG A 242 10.71 20.73 12.09
CA ARG A 242 10.44 22.13 12.41
C ARG A 242 11.72 22.79 12.93
N ILE A 243 12.17 23.84 12.26
CA ILE A 243 13.32 24.66 12.68
C ILE A 243 12.78 26.02 13.15
N ARG A 244 13.14 26.44 14.36
CA ARG A 244 12.75 27.76 14.90
C ARG A 244 13.51 28.86 14.15
N SER A 245 12.84 29.98 13.88
CA SER A 245 13.50 31.18 13.37
C SER A 245 14.43 31.83 14.39
N ASP A 246 15.22 32.80 13.93
CA ASP A 246 15.81 33.84 14.78
C ASP A 246 14.71 34.76 15.38
N LEU A 247 15.14 35.79 16.13
CA LEU A 247 14.26 36.81 16.71
C LEU A 247 13.62 37.76 15.67
N LEU A 248 14.07 37.72 14.42
CA LEU A 248 13.57 38.54 13.31
C LEU A 248 12.63 37.75 12.37
N GLY A 249 12.35 36.49 12.68
CA GLY A 249 11.49 35.62 11.87
C GLY A 249 12.16 35.05 10.62
N LYS A 250 13.50 35.02 10.58
CA LYS A 250 14.34 34.49 9.49
C LYS A 250 14.93 33.11 9.84
N ILE A 251 15.51 32.45 8.85
CA ILE A 251 16.33 31.24 9.02
C ILE A 251 17.71 31.45 8.38
N LYS A 252 18.73 30.86 9.00
CA LYS A 252 20.12 30.94 8.56
C LYS A 252 20.40 29.88 7.48
N VAL A 253 20.69 30.33 6.25
CA VAL A 253 21.03 29.47 5.09
C VAL A 253 22.34 29.96 4.46
N ASP A 254 23.31 29.07 4.23
CA ASP A 254 24.67 29.41 3.75
C ASP A 254 25.30 30.56 4.58
N ASP A 255 25.22 30.42 5.91
CA ASP A 255 25.62 31.41 6.92
C ASP A 255 24.92 32.79 6.85
N LYS A 256 23.79 32.93 6.13
CA LYS A 256 23.06 34.19 5.95
C LYS A 256 21.60 34.10 6.42
N ASP A 257 21.15 35.11 7.18
CA ASP A 257 19.78 35.15 7.70
C ASP A 257 18.79 35.63 6.62
N THR A 258 18.02 34.69 6.08
CA THR A 258 17.06 34.89 4.98
C THR A 258 15.62 34.58 5.40
N ASP A 259 14.68 35.32 4.82
CA ASP A 259 13.26 35.00 4.83
C ASP A 259 12.77 34.38 3.50
N ARG A 260 13.61 34.43 2.46
CA ARG A 260 13.29 34.02 1.07
C ARG A 260 13.65 32.56 0.82
N VAL A 261 12.90 31.67 1.46
CA VAL A 261 12.99 30.21 1.26
C VAL A 261 11.82 29.79 0.36
N GLN A 262 12.10 29.13 -0.77
CA GLN A 262 11.08 28.74 -1.74
C GLN A 262 10.44 27.38 -1.40
N GLU A 263 9.11 27.31 -1.37
CA GLU A 263 8.37 26.05 -1.18
C GLU A 263 8.71 25.03 -2.28
N GLY A 264 8.96 23.78 -1.88
CA GLY A 264 9.45 22.71 -2.73
C GLY A 264 10.95 22.75 -3.04
N ALA A 265 11.67 23.82 -2.68
CA ALA A 265 13.13 23.84 -2.80
C ALA A 265 13.78 22.91 -1.78
N LYS A 266 14.94 22.39 -2.15
CA LYS A 266 15.73 21.46 -1.35
C LYS A 266 16.91 22.15 -0.69
N TYR A 267 17.25 21.67 0.49
CA TYR A 267 18.36 22.16 1.29
C TYR A 267 19.11 20.99 1.92
N LEU A 268 20.41 21.15 2.11
CA LEU A 268 21.19 20.31 3.00
C LEU A 268 21.06 20.86 4.43
N GLY A 269 21.31 20.03 5.45
CA GLY A 269 21.16 20.50 6.82
C GLY A 269 21.91 19.68 7.86
N LYS A 270 22.51 20.36 8.83
CA LYS A 270 23.11 19.75 10.02
C LYS A 270 22.21 20.10 11.21
N LEU A 271 21.65 19.05 11.81
CA LEU A 271 20.58 19.15 12.80
C LEU A 271 20.91 18.29 14.03
N LYS A 272 20.79 18.87 15.21
CA LYS A 272 21.12 18.20 16.48
C LYS A 272 19.86 17.79 17.23
N ILE A 273 19.74 16.51 17.55
CA ILE A 273 18.58 15.98 18.27
C ILE A 273 18.55 16.57 19.69
N HIS A 274 17.42 17.13 20.10
CA HIS A 274 17.13 17.46 21.49
C HIS A 274 16.51 16.26 22.20
N SER A 275 15.39 15.74 21.69
CA SER A 275 14.69 14.56 22.20
C SER A 275 13.90 13.84 21.09
N ILE A 276 13.46 12.61 21.35
CA ILE A 276 12.70 11.78 20.40
C ILE A 276 11.35 11.40 21.04
N GLU A 277 10.30 12.14 20.70
CA GLU A 277 8.94 11.92 21.17
C GLU A 277 8.18 10.89 20.31
N ALA A 278 7.01 10.44 20.78
CA ALA A 278 6.25 9.34 20.17
C ALA A 278 6.02 9.51 18.65
N ASP A 279 5.76 10.76 18.25
CA ASP A 279 5.21 11.25 16.99
C ASP A 279 6.14 12.22 16.23
N LYS A 280 7.25 12.67 16.83
CA LYS A 280 8.15 13.69 16.26
C LYS A 280 9.55 13.61 16.88
N ILE A 281 10.54 14.21 16.21
CA ILE A 281 11.84 14.51 16.82
C ILE A 281 11.85 16.00 17.17
N LEU A 282 12.22 16.33 18.41
CA LEU A 282 12.57 17.71 18.76
C LEU A 282 14.03 17.95 18.41
N TRP A 283 14.27 19.03 17.68
CA TRP A 283 15.59 19.49 17.29
C TRP A 283 16.02 20.64 18.21
N ARG A 284 17.33 20.78 18.40
CA ARG A 284 17.90 21.96 19.04
C ARG A 284 17.85 23.16 18.08
N GLN A 285 18.12 24.36 18.61
CA GLN A 285 18.02 25.63 17.89
C GLN A 285 19.29 25.95 17.07
N ASP A 286 20.39 25.20 17.27
CA ASP A 286 21.65 25.26 16.53
C ASP A 286 21.58 24.49 15.18
N ALA A 287 20.53 24.76 14.39
CA ALA A 287 20.36 24.18 13.06
C ALA A 287 21.14 24.98 12.01
N GLU A 288 22.02 24.32 11.26
CA GLU A 288 22.75 24.89 10.14
C GLU A 288 22.14 24.36 8.83
N ILE A 289 21.66 25.25 7.95
CA ILE A 289 21.03 24.89 6.67
C ILE A 289 21.86 25.45 5.51
N TYR A 290 21.90 24.70 4.41
CA TYR A 290 22.68 25.03 3.21
C TYR A 290 21.86 24.76 1.95
N ASN A 291 22.18 25.41 0.83
CA ASN A 291 21.60 25.04 -0.47
C ASN A 291 22.13 23.65 -0.95
N GLU A 292 21.34 22.92 -1.76
CA GLU A 292 21.76 21.70 -2.49
C GLU A 292 22.49 22.03 -3.79
#